data_AF-A0A2G2FFI4-F1
#
_entry.id   AF-A0A2G2FFI4-F1
#
_cell.length_a   1.000
_cell.length_b   1.000
_cell.length_c   1.000
_cell.angle_alpha   90.00
_cell.angle_beta   90.00
_cell.angle_gamma   90.00
#
_symmetry.space_group_name_H-M   'P 1'
#
loop_
_entity.id
_entity.type
_entity.pdbx_description
1 polymer ?
#
loop_
_entity_poly.entity_id
_entity_poly.type
_entity_poly.pdbx_seq_one_letter_code
_entity_poly.pdbx_strand_id
1 'polypeptide(L)' 'MWYFNGHHFFGMHWVWWILWLIFIFWVFAMPYDVPGQRTKKETPLDILKKRFAAGEIDKVEYIEQKKELLKD' A
#
# COMPACT_ATOMS: atom_id res chain seq x y z
N MET A 1 38.66 -39.89 16.56
CA MET A 1 38.34 -38.45 16.57
C MET A 1 37.26 -38.17 15.52
N TRP A 2 36.47 -37.13 15.77
CA TRP A 2 35.11 -36.92 15.29
C TRP A 2 34.98 -36.59 13.79
N TYR A 3 33.94 -37.15 13.16
CA TYR A 3 33.59 -36.98 11.75
C TYR A 3 32.96 -35.61 11.49
N PHE A 4 33.73 -34.67 10.93
CA PHE A 4 33.32 -33.29 10.60
C PHE A 4 33.12 -33.07 9.09
N ASN A 5 32.54 -34.03 8.35
CA ASN A 5 32.40 -33.93 6.88
C ASN A 5 30.98 -34.19 6.37
N GLY A 6 29.95 -33.72 7.09
CA GLY A 6 28.54 -33.84 6.68
C GLY A 6 27.79 -32.52 6.48
N HIS A 7 28.41 -31.36 6.74
CA HIS A 7 27.66 -30.12 7.00
C HIS A 7 27.61 -29.11 5.84
N HIS A 8 28.05 -29.48 4.63
CA HIS A 8 28.10 -28.55 3.48
C HIS A 8 26.91 -28.66 2.52
N PHE A 9 26.20 -29.80 2.48
CA PHE A 9 25.08 -29.97 1.55
C PHE A 9 23.75 -29.39 2.07
N PHE A 10 23.54 -29.42 3.39
CA PHE A 10 22.35 -28.78 3.99
C PHE A 10 22.53 -27.25 4.09
N GLY A 11 23.69 -26.76 4.53
CA GLY A 11 23.90 -25.32 4.74
C GLY A 11 23.69 -24.45 3.50
N MET A 12 24.10 -24.92 2.32
CA MET A 12 23.99 -24.14 1.08
C MET A 12 22.52 -23.93 0.64
N HIS A 13 21.67 -24.93 0.85
CA HIS A 13 20.26 -24.84 0.44
C HIS A 13 19.45 -23.95 1.38
N TRP A 14 19.70 -24.05 2.70
CA TRP A 14 19.04 -23.22 3.71
C TRP A 14 19.39 -21.75 3.58
N VAL A 15 20.66 -21.42 3.27
CA VAL A 15 21.08 -20.03 3.00
C VAL A 15 20.30 -19.43 1.83
N TRP A 16 20.07 -20.21 0.77
CA TRP A 16 19.26 -19.77 -0.37
C TRP A 16 17.81 -19.47 0.03
N TRP A 17 17.17 -20.35 0.80
CA TRP A 17 15.81 -20.14 1.31
C TRP A 17 15.68 -18.93 2.25
N ILE A 18 16.67 -18.70 3.12
CA ILE A 18 16.71 -17.54 4.02
C ILE A 18 16.77 -16.23 3.23
N LEU A 19 17.54 -16.20 2.13
CA LEU A 19 17.66 -15.03 1.26
C LEU A 19 16.30 -14.69 0.61
N TRP A 20 15.57 -15.69 0.13
CA TRP A 20 14.21 -15.52 -0.39
C TRP A 20 13.21 -15.03 0.67
N LEU A 21 13.28 -15.57 1.89
CA LEU A 21 12.43 -15.14 3.01
C LEU A 21 12.64 -13.66 3.36
N ILE A 22 13.90 -13.22 3.43
CA ILE A 22 14.24 -11.82 3.68
C ILE A 22 13.72 -10.92 2.56
N PHE A 23 13.85 -11.35 1.30
CA PHE A 23 13.34 -10.60 0.16
C PHE A 23 11.82 -10.42 0.21
N ILE A 24 11.07 -11.49 0.48
CA ILE A 24 9.61 -11.43 0.64
C ILE A 24 9.24 -10.53 1.82
N PHE A 25 9.90 -10.70 2.97
CA PHE A 25 9.65 -9.87 4.13
C PHE A 25 9.92 -8.39 3.84
N TRP A 26 10.98 -8.07 3.08
CA TRP A 26 11.27 -6.71 2.66
C TRP A 26 10.21 -6.15 1.70
N VAL A 27 9.70 -6.94 0.76
CA VAL A 27 8.60 -6.53 -0.12
C VAL A 27 7.33 -6.20 0.66
N PHE A 28 7.03 -6.94 1.74
CA PHE A 28 5.89 -6.66 2.62
C PHE A 28 6.14 -5.57 3.66
N ALA A 29 7.37 -5.45 4.16
CA ALA A 29 7.77 -4.47 5.16
C ALA A 29 8.02 -3.10 4.56
N MET A 30 8.31 -3.01 3.25
CA MET A 30 8.19 -1.76 2.53
C MET A 30 6.70 -1.41 2.54
N PRO A 31 6.27 -0.33 3.22
CA PRO A 31 4.97 0.22 2.99
C PRO A 31 5.06 0.77 1.57
N TYR A 32 4.80 -0.09 0.59
CA TYR A 32 4.31 0.36 -0.69
C TYR A 32 3.01 1.06 -0.35
N ASP A 33 3.14 2.34 0.00
CA ASP A 33 2.10 3.33 -0.03
C ASP A 33 1.61 3.29 -1.47
N VAL A 34 0.65 2.40 -1.70
CA VAL A 34 0.21 1.99 -3.02
C VAL A 34 -0.10 3.29 -3.75
N PRO A 35 0.74 3.77 -4.69
CA PRO A 35 0.51 5.08 -5.29
C PRO A 35 -0.72 5.04 -6.20
N GLY A 36 -1.33 3.86 -6.33
CA GLY A 36 -2.61 3.59 -6.99
C GLY A 36 -3.78 3.23 -6.07
N GLN A 37 -3.70 3.28 -4.73
CA GLN A 37 -4.94 3.19 -3.91
C GLN A 37 -5.84 4.44 -4.05
N ARG A 38 -5.44 5.40 -4.88
CA ARG A 38 -6.34 6.41 -5.47
C ARG A 38 -7.34 5.84 -6.48
N THR A 39 -7.33 4.54 -6.76
CA THR A 39 -8.39 3.86 -7.52
C THR A 39 -9.46 3.22 -6.63
N LYS A 40 -9.54 3.57 -5.34
CA LYS A 40 -10.82 3.44 -4.64
C LYS A 40 -11.76 4.44 -5.28
N LYS A 41 -12.53 3.97 -6.29
CA LYS A 41 -13.68 4.63 -6.93
C LYS A 41 -13.85 6.05 -6.39
N GLU A 42 -13.23 7.04 -7.04
CA GLU A 42 -13.32 8.43 -6.58
C GLU A 42 -14.80 8.71 -6.37
N THR A 43 -15.21 8.77 -5.10
CA THR A 43 -16.60 9.00 -4.79
C THR A 43 -16.95 10.39 -5.27
N PRO A 44 -18.20 10.69 -5.63
CA PRO A 44 -18.60 12.06 -5.96
C PRO A 44 -18.11 13.09 -4.92
N LEU A 45 -18.01 12.67 -3.65
CA LEU A 45 -17.43 13.44 -2.54
C LEU A 45 -15.93 13.73 -2.68
N ASP A 46 -15.11 12.79 -3.17
CA ASP A 46 -13.67 12.99 -3.41
C ASP A 46 -13.43 13.98 -4.56
N ILE A 47 -14.21 13.88 -5.63
CA ILE A 47 -14.16 14.83 -6.75
C ILE A 47 -14.54 16.24 -6.28
N LEU A 48 -15.62 16.35 -5.50
CA LEU A 48 -16.06 17.61 -4.91
C LEU A 48 -14.98 18.23 -4.00
N LYS A 49 -14.35 17.41 -3.16
CA LYS A 49 -13.26 17.84 -2.26
C LYS A 49 -12.03 18.32 -3.04
N LYS A 50 -11.70 17.66 -4.15
CA LYS A 50 -10.58 18.05 -5.02
C LYS A 50 -10.82 19.40 -5.69
N ARG A 51 -12.04 19.66 -6.17
CA ARG A 51 -12.42 20.97 -6.76
C ARG A 51 -12.44 22.09 -5.73
N PHE A 52 -12.92 21.81 -4.52
CA PHE A 52 -12.82 22.75 -3.41
C PHE A 52 -11.36 23.07 -3.05
N ALA A 53 -10.48 22.06 -3.00
CA ALA A 53 -9.05 22.26 -2.76
C ALA A 53 -8.34 23.02 -3.90
N ALA A 54 -8.83 22.88 -5.13
CA ALA A 54 -8.38 23.66 -6.28
C ALA A 54 -8.89 25.11 -6.28
N GLY A 55 -9.81 25.47 -5.38
CA GLY A 55 -10.41 26.80 -5.31
C GLY A 55 -11.44 27.09 -6.41
N GLU A 56 -11.90 26.06 -7.14
CA GLU A 56 -12.90 26.19 -8.20
C GLU A 56 -14.33 26.37 -7.66
N ILE A 57 -14.55 26.03 -6.38
CA ILE A 57 -15.87 26.02 -5.73
C ILE A 57 -15.79 26.76 -4.40
N ASP A 58 -16.80 27.57 -4.08
CA ASP A 58 -16.91 28.24 -2.78
C ASP A 58 -17.28 27.27 -1.64
N LYS A 59 -16.96 27.66 -0.40
CA LYS A 59 -17.29 26.87 0.79
C LYS A 59 -18.79 26.60 0.93
N VAL A 60 -19.64 27.54 0.53
CA VAL A 60 -21.11 27.39 0.61
C VAL A 60 -21.58 26.30 -0.33
N GLU A 61 -21.16 26.34 -1.58
CA GLU A 61 -21.53 25.39 -2.63
C GLU A 61 -20.99 23.99 -2.34
N TYR A 62 -19.78 23.89 -1.76
CA TYR A 62 -19.23 22.62 -1.27
C TYR A 62 -20.11 21.98 -0.18
N ILE A 63 -20.63 22.76 0.75
CA ILE A 63 -21.45 22.24 1.85
C ILE A 63 -22.81 21.76 1.34
N GLU A 64 -23.39 22.44 0.37
CA GLU A 64 -24.67 22.08 -0.24
C GLU A 64 -24.58 20.77 -1.02
N GLN A 65 -23.62 20.67 -1.95
CA GLN A 65 -23.39 19.44 -2.72
C GLN A 65 -23.00 18.26 -1.84
N LYS A 66 -22.21 18.49 -0.79
CA LYS A 66 -21.87 17.44 0.19
C LYS A 66 -23.11 16.91 0.91
N LYS A 67 -24.06 17.77 1.27
CA LYS A 67 -25.30 17.37 1.96
C LYS A 67 -26.23 16.60 1.04
N GLU A 68 -26.29 16.97 -0.23
CA GLU A 68 -27.07 16.27 -1.25
C GLU A 68 -26.54 14.84 -1.44
N LEU A 69 -25.22 14.70 -1.65
CA LEU A 69 -24.54 13.41 -1.82
C LEU A 69 -24.55 12.49 -0.59
N LEU A 70 -24.91 13.00 0.59
CA LEU A 70 -25.03 12.23 1.84
C LEU A 70 -26.49 11.84 2.15
N LYS A 71 -27.45 12.37 1.39
CA LYS A 71 -28.89 12.10 1.59
C LYS A 71 -29.40 10.89 0.80
N ASP A 72 -28.69 10.50 -0.26
CA ASP A 72 -28.87 9.24 -1.01
C ASP A 72 -28.18 8.07 -0.31
#